data_AF-A0A0N0SXK8-F1
#
_entry.id   AF-A0A0N0SXK8-F1
#
_cell.length_a   1.000
_cell.length_b   1.000
_cell.length_c   1.000
_cell.angle_alpha   90.00
_cell.angle_beta   90.00
_cell.angle_gamma   90.00
#
_symmetry.space_group_name_H-M   'P 1'
#
loop_
_entity.id
_entity.type
_entity.pdbx_description
1 polymer ?
#
loop_
_entity_poly.entity_id
_entity_poly.type
_entity_poly.pdbx_seq_one_letter_code
_entity_poly.pdbx_strand_id
1 'polypeptide(L)'
;MGIADAVVPVSLALKGEQYANELWRYKNAAGPQQQYFRMGLAAVLWRFLALHEACIAAHCAVTGFDTITTVPSTSGRTDHPLRTLVADVVGATRSRHRDLLTPAPGAAELGRNVSAERYTSSALWGGNVLLIDDTWTTGSHAQSAAAALKAAGAASVAILVLGRHLNTSYGDTAAHVEQARLRRFAWDVCVLRPWSHA
;
A
#
# COMPACT_ATOMS: atom_id res chain seq x y z
N MET A 1 18.61 -2.23 -10.54
CA MET A 1 17.64 -1.23 -10.05
C MET A 1 16.28 -1.90 -10.09
N GLY A 2 15.67 -2.14 -8.92
CA GLY A 2 14.57 -3.10 -8.79
C GLY A 2 13.24 -2.46 -8.42
N ILE A 3 12.15 -3.18 -8.68
CA ILE A 3 10.81 -2.94 -8.10
C ILE A 3 10.78 -3.40 -6.63
N ALA A 4 9.62 -3.29 -5.97
CA ALA A 4 9.45 -3.78 -4.60
C ALA A 4 9.76 -5.27 -4.44
N ASP A 5 10.30 -5.66 -3.28
CA ASP A 5 10.59 -7.06 -2.91
C ASP A 5 9.32 -7.85 -2.62
N ALA A 6 8.29 -7.18 -2.15
CA ALA A 6 6.97 -7.75 -1.89
C ALA A 6 5.86 -6.74 -2.20
N VAL A 7 4.70 -7.25 -2.62
CA VAL A 7 3.46 -6.47 -2.74
C VAL A 7 2.37 -7.22 -1.99
N VAL A 8 1.81 -6.57 -0.97
CA VAL A 8 0.95 -7.19 0.02
C VAL A 8 -0.38 -6.43 0.08
N PRO A 9 -1.42 -6.92 -0.60
CA PRO A 9 -2.75 -6.38 -0.42
C PRO A 9 -3.39 -6.91 0.86
N VAL A 10 -3.94 -6.02 1.70
CA VAL A 10 -4.72 -6.41 2.88
C VAL A 10 -5.99 -7.14 2.45
N SER A 11 -6.70 -6.63 1.43
CA SER A 11 -7.90 -7.27 0.89
C SER A 11 -8.14 -6.90 -0.58
N LEU A 12 -9.05 -7.65 -1.22
CA LEU A 12 -9.57 -7.30 -2.55
C LEU A 12 -10.69 -6.26 -2.40
N ALA A 13 -10.62 -5.20 -3.22
CA ALA A 13 -11.59 -4.12 -3.28
C ALA A 13 -12.34 -4.19 -4.61
N LEU A 14 -13.32 -5.09 -4.70
CA LEU A 14 -14.07 -5.33 -5.94
C LEU A 14 -14.95 -4.13 -6.28
N LYS A 15 -14.93 -3.72 -7.56
CA LYS A 15 -15.73 -2.59 -8.05
C LYS A 15 -17.22 -2.82 -7.77
N GLY A 16 -17.84 -1.86 -7.08
CA GLY A 16 -19.25 -1.91 -6.71
C GLY A 16 -19.52 -2.53 -5.33
N GLU A 17 -18.51 -3.11 -4.67
CA GLU A 17 -18.65 -3.67 -3.33
C GLU A 17 -18.28 -2.67 -2.22
N GLN A 18 -18.66 -3.01 -0.98
CA GLN A 18 -18.53 -2.15 0.18
C GLN A 18 -17.08 -1.67 0.39
N TYR A 19 -16.09 -2.56 0.35
CA TYR A 19 -14.71 -2.19 0.66
C TYR A 19 -14.11 -1.22 -0.37
N ALA A 20 -14.43 -1.38 -1.65
CA ALA A 20 -14.04 -0.42 -2.68
C ALA A 20 -14.72 0.94 -2.48
N ASN A 21 -15.98 0.95 -2.06
CA ASN A 21 -16.70 2.18 -1.73
C ASN A 21 -16.11 2.86 -0.47
N GLU A 22 -15.68 2.13 0.55
CA GLU A 22 -15.02 2.71 1.74
C GLU A 22 -13.66 3.34 1.38
N LEU A 23 -12.83 2.67 0.58
CA LEU A 23 -11.58 3.22 0.02
C LEU A 23 -11.80 4.42 -0.91
N TRP A 24 -12.98 4.55 -1.51
CA TRP A 24 -13.34 5.76 -2.24
C TRP A 24 -13.82 6.87 -1.30
N ARG A 25 -14.68 6.55 -0.33
CA ARG A 25 -15.31 7.52 0.58
C ARG A 25 -14.32 8.13 1.57
N TYR A 26 -13.31 7.41 2.07
CA TYR A 26 -12.40 7.97 3.07
C TYR A 26 -11.64 9.21 2.58
N LYS A 27 -11.43 9.33 1.25
CA LYS A 27 -10.74 10.46 0.61
C LYS A 27 -11.65 11.43 -0.16
N ASN A 28 -12.90 11.07 -0.43
CA ASN A 28 -13.82 11.91 -1.23
C ASN A 28 -15.13 12.28 -0.50
N ALA A 29 -15.48 11.63 0.60
CA ALA A 29 -16.65 12.02 1.39
C ALA A 29 -16.41 13.35 2.11
N ALA A 30 -17.47 14.15 2.23
CA ALA A 30 -17.49 15.39 2.98
C ALA A 30 -18.26 15.23 4.31
N GLY A 31 -17.91 16.05 5.30
CA GLY A 31 -18.59 16.08 6.59
C GLY A 31 -18.19 14.95 7.56
N PRO A 32 -18.94 14.80 8.67
CA PRO A 32 -18.53 13.97 9.80
C PRO A 32 -18.30 12.48 9.47
N GLN A 33 -19.00 11.96 8.46
CA GLN A 33 -18.87 10.56 8.02
C GLN A 33 -17.48 10.24 7.46
N GLN A 34 -16.73 11.24 6.99
CA GLN A 34 -15.37 11.03 6.49
C GLN A 34 -14.46 10.45 7.59
N GLN A 35 -14.61 10.91 8.84
CA GLN A 35 -13.83 10.42 9.96
C GLN A 35 -14.14 8.95 10.27
N TYR A 36 -15.38 8.52 10.10
CA TYR A 36 -15.77 7.12 10.26
C TYR A 36 -15.00 6.20 9.29
N PHE A 37 -14.97 6.52 8.00
CA PHE A 37 -14.23 5.73 7.00
C PHE A 37 -12.72 5.76 7.25
N ARG A 38 -12.18 6.92 7.64
CA ARG A 38 -10.75 7.06 7.99
C ARG A 38 -10.37 6.19 9.19
N MET A 39 -11.17 6.21 10.25
CA MET A 39 -10.94 5.38 11.45
C MET A 39 -11.08 3.89 11.15
N GLY A 40 -12.06 3.49 10.32
CA GLY A 40 -12.19 2.10 9.88
C GLY A 40 -10.94 1.60 9.15
N LEU A 41 -10.44 2.38 8.19
CA LEU A 41 -9.20 2.03 7.47
C LEU A 41 -7.96 2.06 8.36
N ALA A 42 -7.88 2.99 9.31
CA ALA A 42 -6.81 3.01 10.31
C ALA A 42 -6.81 1.75 11.18
N ALA A 43 -7.99 1.30 11.62
CA ALA A 43 -8.15 0.08 12.41
C ALA A 43 -7.77 -1.17 11.60
N VAL A 44 -8.15 -1.23 10.32
CA VAL A 44 -7.74 -2.30 9.39
C VAL A 44 -6.22 -2.33 9.25
N LEU A 45 -5.59 -1.18 8.99
CA LEU A 45 -4.14 -1.09 8.86
C LEU A 45 -3.41 -1.51 10.14
N TRP A 46 -3.84 -0.96 11.28
CA TRP A 46 -3.28 -1.30 12.59
C TRP A 46 -3.38 -2.80 12.87
N ARG A 47 -4.57 -3.39 12.67
CA ARG A 47 -4.82 -4.80 12.94
C ARG A 47 -3.99 -5.69 12.03
N PHE A 48 -3.89 -5.34 10.74
CA PHE A 48 -3.10 -6.10 9.79
C PHE A 48 -1.60 -6.08 10.14
N LEU A 49 -1.03 -4.90 10.41
CA LEU A 49 0.37 -4.77 10.79
C LEU A 49 0.70 -5.53 12.08
N ALA A 50 -0.17 -5.45 13.08
CA ALA A 50 0.00 -6.17 14.34
C ALA A 50 0.09 -7.69 14.17
N LEU A 51 -0.52 -8.25 13.13
CA LEU A 51 -0.53 -9.69 12.86
C LEU A 51 0.52 -10.11 11.82
N HIS A 52 0.74 -9.27 10.80
CA HIS A 52 1.41 -9.69 9.57
C HIS A 52 2.68 -8.96 9.22
N GLU A 53 3.07 -7.89 9.93
CA GLU A 53 4.32 -7.18 9.60
C GLU A 53 5.54 -8.12 9.65
N ALA A 54 5.60 -9.02 10.64
CA ALA A 54 6.65 -10.04 10.73
C ALA A 54 6.63 -11.03 9.54
N CYS A 55 5.45 -11.35 9.00
CA CYS A 55 5.36 -12.20 7.81
C CYS A 55 5.93 -11.49 6.57
N ILE A 56 5.68 -10.18 6.44
CA ILE A 56 6.23 -9.36 5.34
C ILE A 56 7.76 -9.28 5.48
N ALA A 57 8.26 -8.99 6.68
CA ALA A 57 9.69 -8.91 6.96
C ALA A 57 10.39 -10.25 6.63
N ALA A 58 9.82 -11.38 7.08
CA ALA A 58 10.36 -12.71 6.78
C ALA A 58 10.38 -13.01 5.27
N HIS A 59 9.33 -12.64 4.53
CA HIS A 59 9.28 -12.81 3.08
C HIS A 59 10.36 -11.99 2.35
N CYS A 60 10.67 -10.80 2.87
CA CYS A 60 11.75 -9.95 2.36
C CYS A 60 13.14 -10.32 2.90
N ALA A 61 13.26 -11.38 3.72
CA ALA A 61 14.50 -11.79 4.39
C ALA A 61 15.14 -10.68 5.26
N VAL A 62 14.31 -9.87 5.92
CA VAL A 62 14.73 -8.81 6.84
C VAL A 62 14.13 -9.01 8.24
N THR A 63 14.72 -8.38 9.26
CA THR A 63 14.25 -8.48 10.65
C THR A 63 13.03 -7.59 10.94
N GLY A 64 12.82 -6.56 10.12
CA GLY A 64 11.73 -5.61 10.26
C GLY A 64 11.92 -4.40 9.34
N PHE A 65 10.97 -3.46 9.42
CA PHE A 65 11.01 -2.21 8.68
C PHE A 65 11.25 -1.04 9.63
N ASP A 66 12.42 -0.41 9.54
CA ASP A 66 12.78 0.70 10.42
C ASP A 66 12.11 2.01 9.99
N THR A 67 11.74 2.11 8.71
CA THR A 67 11.11 3.29 8.13
C THR A 67 9.82 2.93 7.41
N ILE A 68 8.80 3.74 7.63
CA ILE A 68 7.52 3.66 6.93
C ILE A 68 7.32 4.96 6.15
N THR A 69 6.85 4.87 4.91
CA THR A 69 6.46 6.05 4.12
C THR A 69 5.20 5.73 3.33
N THR A 70 4.52 6.76 2.84
CA THR A 70 3.36 6.60 1.96
C THR A 70 3.68 6.96 0.52
N VAL A 71 2.91 6.44 -0.44
CA VAL A 71 2.98 6.87 -1.85
C VAL A 71 2.37 8.28 -1.99
N PRO A 72 3.13 9.28 -2.45
CA PRO A 72 2.58 10.62 -2.65
C PRO A 72 1.59 10.67 -3.81
N SER A 73 0.61 11.58 -3.71
CA SER A 73 -0.28 11.87 -4.84
C SER A 73 0.46 12.66 -5.92
N THR A 74 0.37 12.23 -7.18
CA THR A 74 0.89 13.00 -8.34
C THR A 74 -0.14 13.98 -8.90
N SER A 75 -1.36 14.02 -8.37
CA SER A 75 -2.44 14.88 -8.86
C SER A 75 -2.52 16.23 -8.13
N GLY A 76 -1.42 16.69 -7.53
CA GLY A 76 -1.33 17.99 -6.85
C GLY A 76 -2.07 18.08 -5.51
N ARG A 77 -2.51 16.97 -4.91
CA ARG A 77 -3.08 16.97 -3.55
C ARG A 77 -1.94 17.14 -2.54
N THR A 78 -1.92 18.27 -1.84
CA THR A 78 -0.90 18.58 -0.83
C THR A 78 -1.06 17.73 0.44
N ASP A 79 -2.29 17.34 0.76
CA ASP A 79 -2.60 16.50 1.93
C ASP A 79 -3.41 15.26 1.49
N HIS A 80 -2.73 14.10 1.44
CA HIS A 80 -3.38 12.84 1.15
C HIS A 80 -3.83 12.17 2.46
N PRO A 81 -5.11 11.82 2.65
CA PRO A 81 -5.61 11.31 3.94
C PRO A 81 -4.87 10.06 4.45
N LEU A 82 -4.33 9.24 3.55
CA LEU A 82 -3.49 8.09 3.93
C LEU A 82 -2.26 8.51 4.74
N ARG A 83 -1.61 9.62 4.37
CA ARG A 83 -0.46 10.16 5.10
C ARG A 83 -0.86 10.42 6.54
N THR A 84 -1.96 11.14 6.78
CA THR A 84 -2.47 11.39 8.14
C THR A 84 -2.74 10.09 8.89
N LEU A 85 -3.33 9.09 8.24
CA LEU A 85 -3.58 7.81 8.89
C LEU A 85 -2.30 7.12 9.35
N VAL A 86 -1.28 7.06 8.49
CA VAL A 86 -0.01 6.37 8.76
C VAL A 86 0.90 7.18 9.68
N ALA A 87 1.00 8.49 9.46
CA ALA A 87 1.87 9.37 10.21
C ALA A 87 1.29 9.69 11.59
N ASP A 88 -0.03 9.90 11.68
CA ASP A 88 -0.62 10.54 12.85
C ASP A 88 -1.64 9.66 13.60
N VAL A 89 -2.33 8.71 12.96
CA VAL A 89 -3.40 7.95 13.64
C VAL A 89 -2.94 6.57 14.11
N VAL A 90 -2.28 5.81 13.25
CA VAL A 90 -1.88 4.42 13.54
C VAL A 90 -0.61 4.39 14.39
N GLY A 91 -0.76 4.03 15.67
CA GLY A 91 0.35 4.02 16.62
C GLY A 91 1.52 3.12 16.22
N ALA A 92 1.24 1.99 15.56
CA ALA A 92 2.27 1.05 15.08
C ALA A 92 3.19 1.65 14.00
N THR A 93 2.74 2.69 13.29
CA THR A 93 3.47 3.31 12.18
C THR A 93 4.01 4.70 12.54
N ARG A 94 3.33 5.44 13.42
CA ARG A 94 3.62 6.85 13.78
C ARG A 94 5.10 7.13 14.06
N SER A 95 5.77 6.34 14.90
CA SER A 95 7.18 6.60 15.29
C SER A 95 8.19 6.37 14.15
N ARG A 96 7.85 5.49 13.21
CA ARG A 96 8.69 5.07 12.07
C ARG A 96 8.36 5.81 10.78
N HIS A 97 7.26 6.56 10.75
CA HIS A 97 6.86 7.29 9.55
C HIS A 97 7.86 8.41 9.21
N ARG A 98 8.26 8.49 7.95
CA ARG A 98 9.07 9.57 7.39
C ARG A 98 8.50 9.96 6.03
N ASP A 99 8.39 11.25 5.77
CA ASP A 99 8.03 11.78 4.46
C ASP A 99 9.26 11.68 3.52
N LEU A 100 9.49 10.49 2.96
CA LEU A 100 10.71 10.20 2.16
C LEU A 100 10.57 10.54 0.69
N LEU A 101 9.34 10.69 0.18
CA LEU A 101 9.05 10.75 -1.25
C LEU A 101 8.34 12.05 -1.60
N THR A 102 8.75 12.66 -2.70
CA THR A 102 8.09 13.83 -3.31
C THR A 102 7.84 13.55 -4.79
N PRO A 103 6.66 13.86 -5.35
CA PRO A 103 6.45 13.80 -6.79
C PRO A 103 7.49 14.65 -7.53
N ALA A 104 8.15 14.07 -8.53
CA ALA A 104 9.05 14.82 -9.39
C ALA A 104 8.28 15.81 -10.28
N PRO A 105 8.92 16.89 -10.77
CA PRO A 105 8.36 17.70 -11.84
C PRO A 105 7.95 16.82 -13.03
N GLY A 106 6.76 17.03 -13.59
CA GLY A 106 6.24 16.22 -14.70
C GLY A 106 5.77 14.80 -14.31
N ALA A 107 5.76 14.43 -13.03
CA ALA A 107 5.35 13.09 -12.59
C ALA A 107 3.92 12.69 -13.03
N ALA A 108 3.04 13.66 -13.27
CA ALA A 108 1.70 13.43 -13.82
C ALA A 108 1.71 12.97 -15.29
N GLU A 109 2.69 13.43 -16.08
CA GLU A 109 2.80 13.17 -17.53
C GLU A 109 3.28 11.75 -17.84
N LEU A 110 3.94 11.10 -16.87
CA LEU A 110 4.39 9.71 -16.95
C LEU A 110 3.24 8.69 -16.99
N GLY A 111 1.99 9.14 -16.85
CA GLY A 111 0.80 8.31 -17.03
C GLY A 111 0.81 7.07 -16.14
N ARG A 112 0.50 5.90 -16.71
CA ARG A 112 0.42 4.62 -15.99
C ARG A 112 1.69 3.77 -16.05
N ASN A 113 2.80 4.28 -16.59
CA ASN A 113 4.05 3.52 -16.71
C ASN A 113 4.87 3.57 -15.41
N VAL A 114 5.48 2.45 -15.03
CA VAL A 114 6.39 2.42 -13.88
C VAL A 114 7.65 3.21 -14.26
N SER A 115 8.05 4.18 -13.45
CA SER A 115 9.27 4.95 -13.64
C SER A 115 9.85 5.38 -12.29
N ALA A 116 11.13 5.09 -12.05
CA ALA A 116 11.83 5.54 -10.85
C ALA A 116 11.89 7.08 -10.76
N GLU A 117 11.84 7.77 -11.91
CA GLU A 117 11.90 9.23 -12.00
C GLU A 117 10.59 9.90 -11.59
N ARG A 118 9.51 9.14 -11.38
CA ARG A 118 8.23 9.69 -10.94
C ARG A 118 8.32 10.36 -9.57
N TYR A 119 9.22 9.89 -8.72
CA TYR A 119 9.41 10.44 -7.38
C TYR A 119 10.88 10.70 -7.12
N THR A 120 11.16 11.76 -6.40
CA THR A 120 12.45 11.97 -5.74
C THR A 120 12.37 11.46 -4.31
N SER A 121 13.49 10.98 -3.78
CA SER A 121 13.57 10.55 -2.39
C SER A 121 14.80 11.12 -1.68
N SER A 122 14.65 11.39 -0.38
CA SER A 122 15.80 11.67 0.49
C SER A 122 16.73 10.46 0.54
N ALA A 123 18.04 10.69 0.67
CA ALA A 123 19.03 9.61 0.72
C ALA A 123 18.77 8.62 1.87
N LEU A 124 18.87 7.33 1.55
CA LEU A 124 18.75 6.21 2.48
C LEU A 124 20.08 5.45 2.54
N TRP A 125 20.36 4.86 3.70
CA TRP A 125 21.64 4.23 4.00
C TRP A 125 21.42 2.75 4.37
N GLY A 126 20.94 1.95 3.43
CA GLY A 126 20.73 0.51 3.62
C GLY A 126 19.55 0.14 4.53
N GLY A 127 18.60 1.05 4.74
CA GLY A 127 17.42 0.80 5.57
C GLY A 127 16.33 -0.02 4.85
N ASN A 128 15.47 -0.67 5.64
CA ASN A 128 14.31 -1.42 5.16
C ASN A 128 13.06 -0.55 5.23
N VAL A 129 12.37 -0.37 4.11
CA VAL A 129 11.22 0.54 3.98
C VAL A 129 9.93 -0.24 3.75
N LEU A 130 8.93 0.01 4.59
CA LEU A 130 7.56 -0.39 4.31
C LEU A 130 6.82 0.79 3.66
N LEU A 131 6.50 0.65 2.38
CA LEU A 131 5.78 1.62 1.58
C LEU A 131 4.28 1.33 1.64
N ILE A 132 3.48 2.26 2.16
CA ILE A 132 2.03 2.10 2.31
C ILE A 132 1.28 2.88 1.22
N ASP A 133 0.33 2.21 0.57
CA ASP A 133 -0.59 2.82 -0.39
C ASP A 133 -2.05 2.47 -0.06
N ASP A 134 -3.01 3.25 -0.55
CA ASP A 134 -4.43 3.01 -0.28
C ASP A 134 -5.00 1.96 -1.24
N THR A 135 -4.66 2.06 -2.52
CA THR A 135 -5.34 1.31 -3.57
C THR A 135 -4.37 0.87 -4.66
N TRP A 136 -4.24 -0.45 -4.81
CA TRP A 136 -3.53 -1.04 -5.94
C TRP A 136 -4.47 -1.30 -7.11
N THR A 137 -4.27 -0.58 -8.22
CA THR A 137 -4.92 -0.87 -9.51
C THR A 137 -3.93 -1.62 -10.42
N THR A 138 -3.12 -0.90 -11.17
CA THR A 138 -1.96 -1.44 -11.91
C THR A 138 -0.71 -1.53 -11.03
N GLY A 139 -0.68 -0.78 -9.92
CA GLY A 139 0.49 -0.67 -9.03
C GLY A 139 1.57 0.27 -9.52
N SER A 140 1.36 0.99 -10.63
CA SER A 140 2.39 1.79 -11.27
C SER A 140 3.02 2.83 -10.36
N HIS A 141 2.19 3.56 -9.61
CA HIS A 141 2.66 4.58 -8.65
C HIS A 141 3.44 3.97 -7.49
N ALA A 142 2.89 2.94 -6.85
CA ALA A 142 3.56 2.26 -5.74
C ALA A 142 4.88 1.62 -6.17
N GLN A 143 4.93 1.00 -7.36
CA GLN A 143 6.17 0.44 -7.90
C GLN A 143 7.19 1.51 -8.29
N SER A 144 6.73 2.63 -8.86
CA SER A 144 7.60 3.79 -9.15
C SER A 144 8.23 4.34 -7.86
N ALA A 145 7.43 4.48 -6.80
CA ALA A 145 7.89 4.91 -5.49
C ALA A 145 8.89 3.91 -4.88
N ALA A 146 8.64 2.60 -4.98
CA ALA A 146 9.59 1.59 -4.53
C ALA A 146 10.91 1.64 -5.30
N ALA A 147 10.85 1.83 -6.63
CA ALA A 147 12.05 2.00 -7.44
C ALA A 147 12.85 3.25 -7.04
N ALA A 148 12.18 4.37 -6.77
CA ALA A 148 12.83 5.60 -6.27
C ALA A 148 13.51 5.39 -4.91
N LEU A 149 12.86 4.70 -3.97
CA LEU A 149 13.43 4.36 -2.67
C LEU A 149 14.68 3.46 -2.80
N LYS A 150 14.63 2.45 -3.67
CA LYS A 150 15.79 1.60 -3.96
C LYS A 150 16.92 2.37 -4.63
N ALA A 151 16.60 3.26 -5.56
CA ALA A 151 17.59 4.14 -6.19
C ALA A 151 18.23 5.11 -5.17
N ALA A 152 17.49 5.50 -4.13
CA ALA A 152 17.97 6.35 -3.05
C ALA A 152 18.78 5.60 -1.97
N GLY A 153 18.95 4.28 -2.08
CA GLY A 153 19.79 3.48 -1.17
C GLY A 153 19.05 2.61 -0.15
N ALA A 154 17.74 2.39 -0.31
CA ALA A 154 17.03 1.38 0.49
C ALA A 154 17.56 -0.03 0.21
N ALA A 155 17.80 -0.83 1.25
CA ALA A 155 18.23 -2.22 1.11
C ALA A 155 17.05 -3.13 0.73
N SER A 156 15.89 -2.94 1.37
CA SER A 156 14.64 -3.63 1.05
C SER A 156 13.46 -2.66 1.02
N VAL A 157 12.52 -2.91 0.12
CA VAL A 157 11.27 -2.17 0.01
C VAL A 157 10.10 -3.13 -0.18
N ALA A 158 9.19 -3.17 0.80
CA ALA A 158 7.92 -3.89 0.69
C ALA A 158 6.77 -2.90 0.50
N ILE A 159 5.79 -3.25 -0.33
CA ILE A 159 4.57 -2.47 -0.53
C ILE A 159 3.42 -3.13 0.24
N LEU A 160 2.76 -2.38 1.10
CA LEU A 160 1.48 -2.74 1.72
C LEU A 160 0.38 -1.86 1.14
N VAL A 161 -0.66 -2.47 0.58
CA VAL A 161 -1.82 -1.74 0.04
C VAL A 161 -3.09 -2.13 0.78
N LEU A 162 -3.92 -1.15 1.16
CA LEU A 162 -5.17 -1.45 1.86
C LEU A 162 -6.11 -2.26 0.96
N GLY A 163 -6.33 -1.83 -0.29
CA GLY A 163 -7.16 -2.58 -1.23
C GLY A 163 -6.51 -2.82 -2.57
N ARG A 164 -6.59 -4.05 -3.08
CA ARG A 164 -6.38 -4.31 -4.51
C ARG A 164 -7.69 -4.11 -5.26
N HIS A 165 -7.79 -3.02 -6.02
CA HIS A 165 -8.99 -2.71 -6.78
C HIS A 165 -9.08 -3.58 -8.03
N LEU A 166 -10.18 -4.32 -8.14
CA LEU A 166 -10.42 -5.24 -9.24
C LEU A 166 -11.81 -4.99 -9.85
N ASN A 167 -11.89 -5.12 -11.17
CA ASN A 167 -13.15 -5.13 -11.90
C ASN A 167 -13.37 -6.54 -12.45
N THR A 168 -14.37 -7.26 -11.95
CA THR A 168 -14.66 -8.64 -12.34
C THR A 168 -15.04 -8.77 -13.81
N SER A 169 -15.54 -7.71 -14.45
CA SER A 169 -15.85 -7.68 -15.88
C SER A 169 -14.62 -7.49 -16.79
N TYR A 170 -13.41 -7.40 -16.23
CA TYR A 170 -12.18 -7.14 -16.99
C TYR A 170 -11.29 -8.39 -17.08
N GLY A 171 -11.15 -8.95 -18.28
CA GLY A 171 -10.33 -10.14 -18.54
C GLY A 171 -10.65 -11.30 -17.60
N ASP A 172 -9.62 -12.01 -17.15
CA ASP A 172 -9.76 -13.19 -16.27
C ASP A 172 -9.92 -12.85 -14.79
N THR A 173 -10.21 -11.58 -14.46
CA THR A 173 -10.30 -11.12 -13.07
C THR A 173 -11.35 -11.88 -12.28
N ALA A 174 -12.48 -12.25 -12.91
CA ALA A 174 -13.53 -13.05 -12.26
C ALA A 174 -12.99 -14.39 -11.74
N ALA A 175 -12.23 -15.12 -12.55
CA ALA A 175 -11.64 -16.40 -12.13
C ALA A 175 -10.64 -16.22 -10.97
N HIS A 176 -9.82 -15.17 -11.00
CA HIS A 176 -8.90 -14.85 -9.91
C HIS A 176 -9.64 -14.54 -8.59
N VAL A 177 -10.78 -13.82 -8.69
CA VAL A 177 -11.63 -13.51 -7.54
C VAL A 177 -12.28 -14.76 -6.97
N GLU A 178 -12.78 -15.67 -7.81
CA GLU A 178 -13.34 -16.94 -7.33
C GLU A 178 -12.30 -17.78 -6.59
N GLN A 179 -11.07 -17.88 -7.12
CA GLN A 179 -9.97 -18.55 -6.42
C GLN A 179 -9.63 -17.88 -5.08
N ALA A 180 -9.66 -16.55 -5.02
CA ALA A 180 -9.45 -15.83 -3.76
C ALA A 180 -10.59 -16.07 -2.76
N ARG A 181 -11.84 -16.17 -3.22
CA ARG A 181 -13.01 -16.46 -2.37
C ARG A 181 -12.93 -17.83 -1.70
N LEU A 182 -12.38 -18.84 -2.40
CA LEU A 182 -12.15 -20.18 -1.84
C LEU A 182 -11.21 -20.14 -0.62
N ARG A 183 -10.25 -19.22 -0.59
CA ARG A 183 -9.32 -19.07 0.55
C ARG A 183 -9.99 -18.45 1.78
N ARG A 184 -11.06 -17.68 1.58
CA ARG A 184 -11.75 -16.81 2.56
C ARG A 184 -10.79 -15.82 3.23
N PHE A 185 -11.29 -14.63 3.55
CA PHE A 185 -10.51 -13.69 4.36
C PHE A 185 -10.50 -14.16 5.82
N ALA A 186 -9.31 -14.26 6.41
CA ALA A 186 -9.13 -14.54 7.83
C ALA A 186 -7.97 -13.70 8.35
N TRP A 187 -8.18 -13.05 9.51
CA TRP A 187 -7.19 -12.12 10.06
C TRP A 187 -5.88 -12.80 10.45
N ASP A 188 -5.90 -14.07 10.82
CA ASP A 188 -4.75 -14.87 11.25
C ASP A 188 -3.99 -15.55 10.09
N VAL A 189 -4.51 -15.45 8.87
CA VAL A 189 -3.88 -16.02 7.66
C VAL A 189 -3.21 -14.91 6.85
N CYS A 190 -1.89 -14.98 6.72
CA CYS A 190 -1.14 -14.03 5.91
C CYS A 190 -1.26 -14.34 4.42
N VAL A 191 -1.48 -13.31 3.59
CA VAL A 191 -1.55 -13.42 2.12
C VAL A 191 -0.25 -13.95 1.46
N LEU A 192 0.88 -13.82 2.15
CA LEU A 192 2.18 -14.30 1.69
C LEU A 192 2.45 -15.77 2.04
N ARG A 193 1.61 -16.40 2.87
CA ARG A 193 1.77 -17.83 3.19
C ARG A 193 1.36 -18.68 1.99
N PRO A 194 2.14 -19.73 1.64
CA PRO A 194 1.72 -20.73 0.66
C PRO A 194 0.39 -21.33 1.08
N TRP A 195 -0.52 -21.50 0.12
CA TRP A 195 -1.76 -22.21 0.38
C TRP A 195 -1.46 -23.70 0.47
N SER A 196 -1.58 -24.27 1.67
CA SER A 196 -1.63 -25.73 1.85
C SER A 196 -3.07 -26.18 1.62
N HIS A 197 -3.30 -26.97 0.57
CA HIS A 197 -4.51 -27.76 0.46
C HIS A 197 -4.54 -28.72 1.65
N ALA A 198 -5.53 -28.59 2.52
CA ALA A 198 -5.95 -29.63 3.45
C ALA A 198 -7.32 -30.12 3.00
#